data_AF-N9DJ99-F1
#
_entry.id   AF-N9DJ99-F1
#
_cell.length_a   1.000
_cell.length_b   1.000
_cell.length_c   1.000
_cell.angle_alpha   90.00
_cell.angle_beta   90.00
_cell.angle_gamma   90.00
#
_symmetry.space_group_name_H-M   'P 1'
#
loop_
_entity.id
_entity.type
_entity.pdbx_description
1 polymer ?
#
loop_
_entity_poly.entity_id
_entity_poly.type
_entity_poly.pdbx_seq_one_letter_code
_entity_poly.pdbx_strand_id
1 'polypeptide(L)'
;MGDIYDPSQYKKLTKKSEIKTKPRSRPLLKAKKAYIEALEDFEQPLNVFKIKYEKLFQFESTKHWCFDFHLIEQRILVEILGGR
;
A
#
# COMPACT_ATOMS: atom_id res chain seq x y z
N MET A 1 -40.52 -28.60 -12.30
CA MET A 1 -39.74 -28.99 -11.12
C MET A 1 -38.28 -28.97 -11.55
N GLY A 2 -37.54 -27.90 -11.25
CA GLY A 2 -36.16 -27.74 -11.75
C GLY A 2 -35.19 -28.55 -10.91
N ASP A 3 -34.40 -29.41 -11.54
CA ASP A 3 -33.41 -30.24 -10.86
C ASP A 3 -32.39 -29.37 -10.14
N ILE A 4 -32.35 -29.51 -8.81
CA ILE A 4 -31.40 -28.84 -7.94
C ILE A 4 -30.02 -29.43 -8.26
N TYR A 5 -29.19 -28.63 -8.92
CA TYR A 5 -27.81 -28.98 -9.28
C TYR A 5 -27.02 -29.44 -8.05
N ASP A 6 -26.63 -30.74 -8.02
CA ASP A 6 -25.76 -31.31 -6.99
C ASP A 6 -24.28 -31.01 -7.31
N PRO A 7 -23.61 -30.14 -6.53
CA PRO A 7 -22.22 -29.76 -6.78
C PRO A 7 -21.24 -30.93 -6.72
N SER A 8 -21.61 -32.03 -6.05
CA SER A 8 -20.77 -33.23 -5.92
C SER A 8 -20.58 -33.96 -7.27
N GLN A 9 -21.58 -33.91 -8.15
CA GLN A 9 -21.56 -34.54 -9.48
C GLN A 9 -20.64 -33.78 -10.45
N TYR A 10 -20.71 -32.45 -10.47
CA TYR A 10 -19.85 -31.61 -11.32
C TYR A 10 -18.37 -31.79 -11.00
N LYS A 11 -18.00 -31.85 -9.71
CA LYS A 11 -16.61 -32.06 -9.28
C LYS A 11 -16.06 -33.42 -9.68
N LYS A 12 -16.89 -34.48 -9.61
CA LYS A 12 -16.51 -35.83 -10.06
C LYS A 12 -16.22 -35.89 -11.57
N LEU A 13 -17.04 -35.20 -12.37
CA LEU A 13 -16.93 -35.20 -13.84
C LEU A 13 -15.80 -34.28 -14.34
N THR A 14 -15.64 -33.10 -13.74
CA THR A 14 -14.72 -32.07 -14.26
C THR A 14 -13.37 -32.01 -13.53
N LYS A 15 -13.27 -32.64 -12.35
CA LYS A 15 -12.16 -32.48 -11.38
C LYS A 15 -11.89 -31.03 -10.94
N LYS A 16 -12.73 -30.07 -11.34
CA LYS A 16 -12.61 -28.67 -10.97
C LYS A 16 -13.30 -28.45 -9.63
N SER A 17 -12.64 -27.71 -8.74
CA SER A 17 -13.31 -27.16 -7.57
C SER A 17 -14.31 -26.09 -8.01
N GLU A 18 -15.38 -25.90 -7.24
CA GLU A 18 -16.28 -24.76 -7.39
C GLU A 18 -15.48 -23.44 -7.43
N ILE A 19 -15.97 -22.49 -8.24
CA ILE A 19 -15.37 -21.16 -8.32
C ILE A 19 -15.46 -20.55 -6.93
N LYS A 20 -14.31 -20.17 -6.37
CA LYS A 20 -14.26 -19.46 -5.09
C LYS A 20 -15.00 -18.13 -5.26
N THR A 21 -16.18 -18.04 -4.68
CA THR A 21 -17.02 -16.83 -4.71
C THR A 21 -16.48 -15.71 -3.83
N LYS A 22 -15.61 -16.04 -2.87
CA LYS A 22 -15.00 -15.04 -1.98
C LYS A 22 -13.96 -14.22 -2.74
N PRO A 23 -14.04 -12.88 -2.72
CA PRO A 23 -13.01 -12.03 -3.31
C PRO A 23 -11.67 -12.31 -2.62
N ARG A 24 -10.62 -12.48 -3.42
CA ARG A 24 -9.26 -12.71 -2.92
C ARG A 24 -8.53 -11.41 -2.57
N SER A 25 -9.23 -10.27 -2.62
CA SER A 25 -8.70 -8.98 -2.21
C SER A 25 -8.50 -8.99 -0.70
N ARG A 26 -7.24 -9.09 -0.28
CA ARG A 26 -6.88 -8.59 1.05
C ARG A 26 -7.04 -7.07 1.01
N PRO A 27 -7.60 -6.45 2.06
CA PRO A 27 -7.56 -5.00 2.15
C PRO A 27 -6.09 -4.56 2.07
N LEU A 28 -5.83 -3.49 1.33
CA LEU A 28 -4.52 -2.84 1.35
C LEU A 28 -4.14 -2.62 2.81
N LEU A 29 -2.91 -2.99 3.17
CA LEU A 29 -2.39 -2.72 4.49
C LEU A 29 -2.44 -1.20 4.67
N LYS A 30 -3.43 -0.71 5.43
CA LYS A 30 -3.51 0.71 5.75
C LYS A 30 -2.22 1.08 6.45
N ALA A 31 -1.69 2.25 6.14
CA ALA A 31 -0.53 2.78 6.84
C ALA A 31 -0.74 2.61 8.35
N LYS A 32 0.26 2.02 9.04
CA LYS A 32 0.21 1.88 10.49
C LYS A 32 0.08 3.27 11.10
N LYS A 33 -0.69 3.40 12.19
CA LYS A 33 -0.89 4.66 12.91
C LYS A 33 0.45 5.39 13.18
N ALA A 34 1.49 4.66 13.56
CA ALA A 34 2.82 5.19 13.81
C ALA A 34 3.49 5.85 12.58
N TYR A 35 3.24 5.35 11.37
CA TYR A 35 3.77 5.97 10.15
C TYR A 35 3.05 7.29 9.85
N ILE A 36 1.73 7.33 10.05
CA ILE A 36 0.92 8.55 9.86
C ILE A 36 1.34 9.62 10.87
N GLU A 37 1.52 9.23 12.13
CA GLU A 37 2.01 10.10 13.20
C GLU A 37 3.41 10.64 12.89
N ALA A 38 4.35 9.77 12.49
CA ALA A 38 5.70 10.21 12.12
C ALA A 38 5.73 11.14 10.90
N LEU A 39 4.86 10.94 9.90
CA LEU A 39 4.69 11.86 8.78
C LEU A 39 4.25 13.25 9.25
N GLU A 40 3.24 13.28 10.12
CA GLU A 40 2.66 14.53 10.62
C GLU A 40 3.66 15.28 11.51
N ASP A 41 4.33 14.57 12.43
CA ASP A 41 5.38 15.11 13.29
C ASP A 41 6.55 15.70 12.51
N PHE A 42 6.89 15.10 11.35
CA PHE A 42 7.94 15.61 10.48
C PHE A 42 7.49 16.81 9.65
N GLU A 43 6.23 16.85 9.24
CA GLU A 43 5.67 17.93 8.41
C GLU A 43 5.48 19.25 9.18
N GLN A 44 5.06 19.16 10.45
CA GLN A 44 4.87 20.34 11.32
C GLN A 44 6.10 21.28 11.37
N PRO A 45 7.32 20.81 11.72
CA PRO A 45 8.49 21.68 11.77
C PRO A 45 8.86 22.24 10.40
N LEU A 46 8.74 21.46 9.31
CA LEU A 46 9.02 21.96 7.96
C LEU A 46 8.14 23.16 7.61
N ASN A 47 6.86 23.10 7.99
CA ASN A 47 5.92 24.20 7.80
C ASN A 47 6.26 25.41 8.68
N VAL A 48 6.60 25.20 9.96
CA VAL A 48 7.00 26.28 10.89
C VAL A 48 8.25 27.01 10.40
N PHE A 49 9.26 26.26 9.93
CA PHE A 49 10.50 26.82 9.38
C PHE A 49 10.39 27.28 7.92
N LYS A 50 9.21 27.11 7.29
CA LYS A 50 8.96 27.45 5.88
C LYS A 50 9.95 26.79 4.91
N ILE A 51 10.42 25.59 5.25
CA ILE A 51 11.31 24.80 4.39
C ILE A 51 10.47 24.25 3.24
N LYS A 52 10.97 24.38 2.01
CA LYS A 52 10.32 23.81 0.83
C LYS A 52 10.62 22.32 0.74
N TYR A 53 9.58 21.51 0.60
CA TYR A 53 9.72 20.07 0.47
C TYR A 53 8.70 19.49 -0.53
N GLU A 54 9.03 18.31 -1.05
CA GLU A 54 8.14 17.45 -1.83
C GLU A 54 7.90 16.14 -1.08
N LYS A 55 6.69 15.60 -1.17
CA LYS A 55 6.32 14.30 -0.58
C LYS A 55 6.42 13.19 -1.63
N LEU A 56 6.70 11.97 -1.20
CA LEU A 56 6.76 10.76 -2.05
C LEU A 56 7.67 10.97 -3.29
N PHE A 57 8.85 11.51 -3.04
CA PHE A 57 9.79 11.87 -4.09
C PHE A 57 10.48 10.62 -4.66
N GLN A 58 10.50 10.52 -5.99
CA GLN A 58 11.18 9.46 -6.72
C GLN A 58 12.09 10.07 -7.79
N PHE A 59 13.37 9.70 -7.80
CA PHE A 59 14.23 10.04 -8.92
C PHE A 59 13.84 9.22 -10.15
N GLU A 60 13.80 9.86 -11.31
CA GLU A 60 13.55 9.20 -12.60
C GLU A 60 14.53 8.05 -12.88
N SER A 61 15.74 8.15 -12.34
CA SER A 61 16.80 7.14 -12.52
C SER A 61 16.59 5.88 -11.68
N THR A 62 15.92 5.95 -10.53
CA THR A 62 15.80 4.82 -9.59
C THR A 62 14.42 4.17 -9.65
N LYS A 63 14.35 2.95 -10.21
CA LYS A 63 13.10 2.17 -10.34
C LYS A 63 12.52 1.64 -9.03
N HIS A 64 13.31 1.57 -7.96
CA HIS A 64 12.93 0.88 -6.71
C HIS A 64 13.11 1.72 -5.45
N TRP A 65 13.43 3.01 -5.58
CA TRP A 65 13.62 3.90 -4.44
C TRP A 65 12.59 5.03 -4.47
N CYS A 66 11.78 5.13 -3.41
CA CYS A 66 10.88 6.24 -3.14
C CYS A 66 11.23 6.77 -1.75
N PHE A 67 11.41 8.08 -1.64
CA PHE A 67 11.66 8.75 -0.37
C PHE A 67 10.38 9.43 0.10
N ASP A 68 10.14 9.45 1.40
CA ASP A 68 8.94 10.07 1.96
C ASP A 68 8.98 11.59 1.80
N PHE A 69 10.16 12.19 1.96
CA PHE A 69 10.38 13.62 1.75
C PHE A 69 11.64 13.93 0.96
N HIS A 70 11.55 14.97 0.15
CA HIS A 70 12.68 15.66 -0.47
C HIS A 70 12.69 17.11 -0.02
N LEU A 71 13.72 17.50 0.73
CA LEU A 71 13.96 18.89 1.14
C LEU A 71 14.73 19.60 0.01
N ILE A 72 14.03 20.42 -0.76
CA ILE A 72 14.50 20.94 -2.05
C ILE A 72 15.75 21.81 -1.89
N GLU A 73 15.74 22.71 -0.91
CA GLU A 73 16.80 23.70 -0.73
C GLU A 73 18.08 23.05 -0.19
N GLN A 74 17.93 22.07 0.70
CA GLN A 74 19.03 21.37 1.35
C GLN A 74 19.51 20.16 0.54
N ARG A 75 18.76 19.73 -0.50
CA ARG A 75 18.99 18.50 -1.28
C ARG A 75 19.11 17.26 -0.40
N ILE A 76 18.28 17.21 0.64
CA ILE A 76 18.23 16.09 1.59
C ILE A 76 17.03 15.22 1.24
N LEU A 77 17.24 13.91 1.30
CA LEU A 77 16.20 12.89 1.11
C LEU A 77 15.97 12.19 2.44
N VAL A 78 14.71 12.03 2.81
CA VAL A 78 14.32 11.45 4.10
C VAL A 78 13.37 10.28 3.86
N GLU A 79 13.67 9.17 4.52
CA GLU A 79 12.84 7.97 4.56
C GLU A 79 12.48 7.68 6.03
N ILE A 80 11.20 7.56 6.31
CA ILE A 80 10.66 7.17 7.62
C ILE A 80 10.60 5.65 7.64
N LEU A 81 11.51 5.05 8.41
CA LEU A 81 11.51 3.62 8.64
C LEU A 81 10.30 3.21 9.49
N GLY A 82 9.25 2.74 8.83
CA GLY A 82 8.11 2.10 9.46
C GLY A 82 8.47 0.71 9.99
N GLY A 83 8.97 0.65 11.23
CA GLY A 83 9.27 -0.61 11.92
C GLY A 83 8.15 -1.65 11.83
N ARG A 84 8.55 -2.92 11.66
CA ARG A 84 7.64 -4.08 11.55
C ARG A 84 6.75 -4.28 12.76
#